data_AF-A0A8H3EMS8-F1
#
_entry.id   AF-A0A8H3EMS8-F1
#
_cell.length_a   1.000
_cell.length_b   1.000
_cell.length_c   1.000
_cell.angle_alpha   90.00
_cell.angle_beta   90.00
_cell.angle_gamma   90.00
#
_symmetry.space_group_name_H-M   'P 1'
#
loop_
_entity.id
_entity.type
_entity.pdbx_description
1 polymer ?
#
loop_
_entity_poly.entity_id
_entity_poly.type
_entity_poly.pdbx_seq_one_letter_code
_entity_poly.pdbx_strand_id
1 'polypeptide(L)'
;MRGSTSSSSAEMPSVKAERKAEDGYTLEEIANQYSFDHKKQLGTLNRAPESVEEDEKTLGFVIVFQGQHPRWPPKVFCKTNLYLLPKTDTLPSAPITVFTEIPKSHTPENHKHHEQKFLYAGAHTITRIQYLMPRTPLLIKMLESKFTGPKNERSEEAWNKSLNMKWAVVDLNIVEGQEQGSNPMEPLKEIKKKSVSQLLEEMRLRKSSGGMENDKIGRGDDKEEALDGDGDR
;
A
#
# COMPACT_ATOMS: atom_id res chain seq x y z
N MET A 1 47.96 -4.41 -41.01
CA MET A 1 46.61 -3.80 -40.96
C MET A 1 45.69 -4.77 -40.25
N ARG A 2 45.33 -4.53 -38.99
CA ARG A 2 44.36 -5.36 -38.25
C ARG A 2 43.07 -4.55 -38.15
N GLY A 3 42.01 -5.08 -38.73
CA GLY A 3 40.70 -4.43 -38.80
C GLY A 3 39.99 -4.50 -37.45
N SER A 4 39.64 -3.33 -36.91
CA SER A 4 38.75 -3.20 -35.76
C SER A 4 37.31 -3.43 -36.21
N THR A 5 36.68 -4.49 -35.75
CA THR A 5 35.24 -4.73 -35.94
C THR A 5 34.47 -4.01 -34.83
N SER A 6 33.84 -2.90 -35.20
CA SER A 6 32.86 -2.18 -34.37
C SER A 6 31.60 -3.02 -34.22
N SER A 7 31.43 -3.62 -33.04
CA SER A 7 30.19 -4.32 -32.66
C SER A 7 29.11 -3.28 -32.36
N SER A 8 28.20 -3.10 -33.31
CA SER A 8 27.02 -2.25 -33.18
C SER A 8 25.97 -2.99 -32.34
N SER A 9 25.85 -2.61 -31.06
CA SER A 9 24.75 -3.07 -30.20
C SER A 9 23.44 -2.47 -30.70
N ALA A 10 22.59 -3.31 -31.30
CA ALA A 10 21.23 -2.94 -31.65
C ALA A 10 20.40 -2.71 -30.37
N GLU A 11 20.05 -1.46 -30.11
CA GLU A 11 19.06 -1.08 -29.11
C GLU A 11 17.70 -1.65 -29.52
N MET A 12 17.18 -2.61 -28.75
CA MET A 12 15.83 -3.12 -28.97
C MET A 12 14.80 -2.10 -28.49
N PRO A 13 13.80 -1.75 -29.32
CA PRO A 13 12.74 -0.84 -28.93
C PRO A 13 11.93 -1.44 -27.78
N SER A 14 11.96 -0.76 -26.63
CA SER A 14 11.16 -1.08 -25.45
C SER A 14 9.70 -0.77 -25.76
N VAL A 15 8.96 -1.75 -26.31
CA VAL A 15 7.52 -1.62 -26.54
C VAL A 15 6.83 -1.59 -25.18
N LYS A 16 6.33 -0.41 -24.78
CA LYS A 16 5.46 -0.27 -23.61
C LYS A 16 4.16 -1.03 -23.93
N ALA A 17 4.01 -2.24 -23.42
CA ALA A 17 2.74 -2.94 -23.51
C ALA A 17 1.72 -2.17 -22.65
N GLU A 18 0.68 -1.62 -23.26
CA GLU A 18 -0.46 -1.10 -22.54
C GLU A 18 -1.13 -2.28 -21.80
N ARG A 19 -0.97 -2.33 -20.48
CA ARG A 19 -1.70 -3.29 -19.65
C ARG A 19 -3.19 -2.95 -19.69
N LYS A 20 -4.02 -3.96 -19.85
CA LYS A 20 -5.47 -3.80 -19.73
C LYS A 20 -5.84 -3.66 -18.26
N ALA A 21 -6.78 -2.79 -17.92
CA ALA A 21 -7.27 -2.63 -16.55
C ALA A 21 -7.81 -3.95 -15.94
N GLU A 22 -8.23 -4.88 -16.80
CA GLU A 22 -8.71 -6.22 -16.45
C GLU A 22 -7.63 -7.13 -15.85
N ASP A 23 -6.35 -6.83 -16.08
CA ASP A 23 -5.24 -7.67 -15.62
C ASP A 23 -5.07 -7.62 -14.11
N GLY A 24 -5.62 -6.59 -13.43
CA GLY A 24 -5.51 -6.37 -12.00
C GLY A 24 -4.10 -5.99 -11.52
N TYR A 25 -4.02 -5.58 -10.26
CA TYR A 25 -2.79 -5.20 -9.56
C TYR A 25 -2.40 -6.24 -8.54
N THR A 26 -1.10 -6.46 -8.35
CA THR A 26 -0.60 -7.23 -7.21
C THR A 26 -0.58 -6.38 -5.95
N LEU A 27 -0.48 -7.02 -4.78
CA LEU A 27 -0.28 -6.32 -3.51
C LEU A 27 1.00 -5.46 -3.50
N GLU A 28 2.05 -5.94 -4.15
CA GLU A 28 3.32 -5.22 -4.25
C GLU A 28 3.17 -3.96 -5.11
N GLU A 29 2.46 -4.05 -6.24
CA GLU A 29 2.19 -2.89 -7.10
C GLU A 29 1.36 -1.84 -6.36
N ILE A 30 0.31 -2.26 -5.66
CA ILE A 30 -0.50 -1.36 -4.83
C ILE A 30 0.39 -0.73 -3.74
N ALA A 31 1.16 -1.52 -2.99
CA ALA A 31 2.03 -1.00 -1.94
C ALA A 31 3.03 0.03 -2.49
N ASN A 32 3.69 -0.26 -3.60
CA ASN A 32 4.68 0.62 -4.21
C ASN A 32 4.07 1.97 -4.63
N GLN A 33 2.84 1.97 -5.18
CA GLN A 33 2.15 3.21 -5.54
C GLN A 33 1.90 4.12 -4.35
N TYR A 34 1.57 3.54 -3.20
CA TYR A 34 1.34 4.28 -1.96
C TYR A 34 2.59 4.39 -1.09
N SER A 35 3.78 4.21 -1.69
CA SER A 35 5.09 4.19 -1.01
C SER A 35 5.10 3.39 0.30
N PHE A 36 4.33 2.29 0.32
CA PHE A 36 4.19 1.42 1.46
C PHE A 36 5.23 0.30 1.38
N ASP A 37 5.89 0.02 2.50
CA ASP A 37 6.83 -1.10 2.58
C ASP A 37 6.05 -2.43 2.43
N HIS A 38 6.13 -3.04 1.26
CA HIS A 38 5.46 -4.31 0.93
C HIS A 38 5.92 -5.48 1.82
N LYS A 39 7.04 -5.34 2.55
CA LYS A 39 7.45 -6.33 3.55
C LYS A 39 6.56 -6.32 4.79
N LYS A 40 5.84 -5.24 5.03
CA LYS A 40 4.81 -5.17 6.08
C LYS A 40 3.52 -5.80 5.56
N GLN A 41 2.87 -6.57 6.43
CA GLN A 41 1.61 -7.23 6.09
C GLN A 41 0.53 -6.18 5.79
N LEU A 42 0.10 -6.11 4.52
CA LEU A 42 -1.04 -5.30 4.11
C LEU A 42 -2.31 -5.86 4.75
N GLY A 43 -3.15 -4.94 5.24
CA GLY A 43 -4.46 -5.25 5.80
C GLY A 43 -5.58 -4.71 4.93
N THR A 44 -6.80 -4.77 5.46
CA THR A 44 -7.94 -4.10 4.85
C THR A 44 -7.76 -2.58 4.84
N LEU A 45 -7.18 -1.99 5.90
CA LEU A 45 -6.92 -0.55 6.02
C LEU A 45 -5.41 -0.30 5.97
N ASN A 46 -4.96 0.61 5.10
CA ASN A 46 -3.53 0.88 4.89
C ASN A 46 -3.24 2.38 4.90
N ARG A 47 -2.06 2.76 5.42
CA ARG A 47 -1.66 4.17 5.63
C ARG A 47 -1.35 4.86 4.30
N ALA A 48 -1.60 6.16 4.22
CA ALA A 48 -1.13 7.02 3.13
C ALA A 48 0.40 7.24 3.18
N PRO A 49 1.06 7.50 2.02
CA PRO A 49 2.50 7.78 1.95
C PRO A 49 2.93 9.08 2.64
N GLU A 50 2.09 10.12 2.53
CA GLU A 50 2.48 11.51 2.80
C GLU A 50 1.98 12.06 4.14
N SER A 51 1.77 11.24 5.17
CA SER A 51 1.60 11.81 6.51
C SER A 51 2.96 12.37 6.97
N VAL A 52 3.22 13.64 6.61
CA VAL A 52 4.43 14.40 6.92
C VAL A 52 4.61 14.55 8.42
N GLU A 53 3.51 14.55 9.15
CA GLU A 53 3.52 14.53 10.61
C GLU A 53 3.25 13.10 11.13
N GLU A 54 4.12 12.62 12.01
CA GLU A 54 4.00 11.27 12.60
C GLU A 54 2.66 11.07 13.34
N ASP A 55 2.07 12.17 13.79
CA ASP A 55 0.86 12.21 14.60
C ASP A 55 -0.42 12.07 13.77
N GLU A 56 -0.39 12.38 12.47
CA GLU A 56 -1.55 12.30 11.58
C GLU A 56 -1.49 11.04 10.69
N LYS A 57 -1.64 9.88 11.31
CA LYS A 57 -1.75 8.61 10.56
C LYS A 57 -3.07 8.57 9.78
N THR A 58 -3.04 8.99 8.53
CA THR A 58 -4.20 9.00 7.63
C THR A 58 -4.35 7.69 6.86
N LEU A 59 -5.61 7.30 6.62
CA LEU A 59 -5.97 6.18 5.75
C LEU A 59 -5.72 6.55 4.29
N GLY A 60 -4.88 5.79 3.60
CA GLY A 60 -4.58 6.03 2.17
C GLY A 60 -5.47 5.21 1.24
N PHE A 61 -5.58 3.91 1.50
CA PHE A 61 -6.34 3.00 0.65
C PHE A 61 -6.93 1.82 1.42
N VAL A 62 -7.94 1.20 0.84
CA VAL A 62 -8.64 0.03 1.37
C VAL A 62 -8.50 -1.15 0.43
N ILE A 63 -8.17 -2.32 0.99
CA ILE A 63 -8.19 -3.59 0.27
C ILE A 63 -9.35 -4.45 0.78
N VAL A 64 -10.25 -4.81 -0.12
CA VAL A 64 -11.40 -5.68 0.16
C VAL A 64 -11.08 -7.08 -0.33
N PHE A 65 -10.86 -7.98 0.62
CA PHE A 65 -10.61 -9.39 0.34
C PHE A 65 -11.91 -10.15 0.10
N GLN A 66 -11.89 -11.11 -0.82
CA GLN A 66 -13.04 -11.90 -1.20
C GLN A 66 -13.53 -12.71 0.00
N GLY A 67 -14.85 -12.66 0.24
CA GLY A 67 -15.47 -13.40 1.35
C GLY A 67 -15.15 -12.85 2.75
N GLN A 68 -14.33 -11.80 2.88
CA GLN A 68 -14.02 -11.19 4.19
C GLN A 68 -15.01 -10.09 4.60
N HIS A 69 -15.83 -9.61 3.66
CA HIS A 69 -16.74 -8.49 3.84
C HIS A 69 -18.13 -8.83 3.26
N PRO A 70 -19.00 -9.50 4.01
CA PRO A 70 -20.27 -10.05 3.49
C PRO A 70 -21.27 -8.98 3.03
N ARG A 71 -21.07 -7.72 3.42
CA ARG A 71 -21.92 -6.57 3.08
C ARG A 71 -21.20 -5.56 2.19
N TRP A 72 -20.13 -6.01 1.54
CA TRP A 72 -19.43 -5.21 0.54
C TRP A 72 -20.11 -5.35 -0.84
N PRO A 73 -20.31 -4.24 -1.58
CA PRO A 73 -20.38 -2.84 -1.12
C PRO A 73 -21.71 -2.56 -0.38
N PRO A 74 -21.84 -1.49 0.43
CA PRO A 74 -20.88 -0.41 0.71
C PRO A 74 -20.05 -0.59 2.00
N LYS A 75 -20.21 -1.73 2.71
CA LYS A 75 -19.70 -1.84 4.09
C LYS A 75 -18.42 -2.65 4.19
N VAL A 76 -17.41 -2.05 4.79
CA VAL A 76 -16.15 -2.71 5.10
C VAL A 76 -16.07 -3.00 6.59
N PHE A 77 -15.89 -4.27 6.92
CA PHE A 77 -15.74 -4.73 8.30
C PHE A 77 -14.27 -4.98 8.64
N CYS A 78 -13.70 -4.18 9.54
CA CYS A 78 -12.27 -4.14 9.81
C CYS A 78 -11.95 -4.39 11.29
N LYS A 79 -10.77 -4.98 11.50
CA LYS A 79 -10.26 -5.45 12.80
C LYS A 79 -8.91 -4.86 13.13
N THR A 80 -8.04 -4.80 12.13
CA THR A 80 -6.67 -4.30 12.23
C THR A 80 -6.60 -2.86 11.73
N ASN A 81 -5.56 -2.14 12.16
CA ASN A 81 -5.27 -0.77 11.74
C ASN A 81 -6.43 0.23 11.98
N LEU A 82 -7.24 -0.01 13.03
CA LEU A 82 -8.35 0.89 13.40
C LEU A 82 -7.89 2.31 13.77
N TYR A 83 -6.61 2.47 14.12
CA TYR A 83 -6.00 3.78 14.41
C TYR A 83 -5.83 4.66 13.17
N LEU A 84 -5.95 4.10 11.95
CA LEU A 84 -5.95 4.85 10.69
C LEU A 84 -7.32 5.49 10.40
N LEU A 85 -8.36 5.06 11.11
CA LEU A 85 -9.69 5.63 10.97
C LEU A 85 -9.75 6.96 11.76
N PRO A 86 -10.40 8.00 11.20
CA PRO A 86 -10.62 9.25 11.91
C PRO A 86 -11.33 9.01 13.25
N LYS A 87 -10.80 9.63 14.31
CA LYS A 87 -11.34 9.52 15.68
C LYS A 87 -12.42 10.55 15.97
N THR A 88 -12.40 11.67 15.24
CA THR A 88 -13.29 12.82 15.41
C THR A 88 -14.51 12.68 14.51
N ASP A 89 -15.58 13.43 14.84
CA ASP A 89 -16.80 13.50 14.02
C ASP A 89 -16.55 14.10 12.62
N THR A 90 -15.36 14.67 12.41
CA THR A 90 -14.90 15.13 11.10
C THR A 90 -14.46 13.93 10.26
N LEU A 91 -15.37 13.47 9.41
CA LEU A 91 -15.06 12.50 8.37
C LEU A 91 -13.99 13.08 7.42
N PRO A 92 -13.13 12.23 6.85
CA PRO A 92 -12.11 12.70 5.93
C PRO A 92 -12.79 13.24 4.69
N SER A 93 -12.45 14.48 4.31
CA SER A 93 -12.97 15.09 3.08
C SER A 93 -12.36 14.45 1.82
N ALA A 94 -11.20 13.80 1.94
CA ALA A 94 -10.48 13.22 0.81
C ALA A 94 -11.06 11.85 0.43
N PRO A 95 -11.30 11.59 -0.87
CA PRO A 95 -11.62 10.25 -1.35
C PRO A 95 -10.49 9.26 -1.09
N ILE A 96 -10.88 8.02 -0.78
CA ILE A 96 -9.99 6.90 -0.51
C ILE A 96 -10.08 5.92 -1.66
N THR A 97 -8.93 5.43 -2.11
CA THR A 97 -8.86 4.43 -3.18
C THR A 97 -9.23 3.06 -2.61
N VAL A 98 -10.13 2.33 -3.28
CA VAL A 98 -10.52 0.98 -2.89
C VAL A 98 -10.10 -0.03 -3.95
N PHE A 99 -9.53 -1.15 -3.51
CA PHE A 99 -9.19 -2.29 -4.34
C PHE A 99 -9.97 -3.52 -3.89
N THR A 100 -10.46 -4.32 -4.83
CA THR A 100 -11.20 -5.57 -4.54
C THR A 100 -10.46 -6.77 -5.09
N GLU A 101 -10.31 -7.80 -4.27
CA GLU A 101 -9.67 -9.05 -4.64
C GLU A 101 -10.40 -9.73 -5.80
N ILE A 102 -9.67 -10.09 -6.86
CA ILE A 102 -10.20 -10.85 -7.98
C ILE A 102 -10.41 -12.30 -7.52
N PRO A 103 -11.61 -12.88 -7.72
CA PRO A 103 -11.83 -14.29 -7.47
C PRO A 103 -10.82 -15.13 -8.23
N LYS A 104 -10.13 -16.04 -7.55
CA LYS A 104 -9.22 -16.99 -8.21
C LYS A 104 -10.04 -17.80 -9.20
N SER A 105 -9.81 -17.62 -10.50
CA SER A 105 -10.40 -18.49 -11.50
C SER A 105 -9.92 -19.91 -11.23
N HIS A 106 -10.86 -20.86 -11.18
CA HIS A 106 -10.56 -22.29 -11.06
C HIS A 106 -9.96 -22.86 -12.36
N THR A 107 -9.10 -22.10 -13.04
CA THR A 107 -8.36 -22.58 -14.20
C THR A 107 -7.23 -23.48 -13.70
N PRO A 108 -7.24 -24.78 -14.00
CA PRO A 108 -6.31 -25.76 -13.43
C PRO A 108 -4.86 -25.64 -13.94
N GLU A 109 -4.56 -24.67 -14.82
CA GLU A 109 -3.37 -24.76 -15.66
C GLU A 109 -2.05 -24.30 -15.06
N ASN A 110 -1.96 -23.63 -13.90
CA ASN A 110 -0.64 -23.29 -13.33
C ASN A 110 -0.65 -23.06 -11.81
N HIS A 111 -0.59 -24.13 -11.03
CA HIS A 111 -0.49 -24.08 -9.56
C HIS A 111 0.80 -23.44 -9.00
N LYS A 112 1.73 -22.97 -9.84
CA LYS A 112 3.04 -22.46 -9.41
C LYS A 112 3.01 -20.96 -9.08
N HIS A 113 2.27 -20.57 -8.03
CA HIS A 113 2.23 -19.19 -7.51
C HIS A 113 1.34 -18.24 -8.32
N HIS A 114 0.02 -18.48 -8.34
CA HIS A 114 -0.91 -17.40 -8.69
C HIS A 114 -0.81 -16.30 -7.62
N GLU A 115 -0.08 -15.24 -7.97
CA GLU A 115 -0.08 -13.99 -7.21
C GLU A 115 -1.51 -13.49 -7.08
N GLN A 116 -1.90 -13.12 -5.85
CA GLN A 116 -3.22 -12.57 -5.61
C GLN A 116 -3.35 -11.23 -6.31
N LYS A 117 -4.39 -11.09 -7.13
CA LYS A 117 -4.67 -9.88 -7.90
C LYS A 117 -5.88 -9.13 -7.35
N PHE A 118 -5.90 -7.83 -7.59
CA PHE A 118 -6.91 -6.91 -7.12
C PHE A 118 -7.32 -5.95 -8.25
N LEU A 119 -8.60 -5.66 -8.37
CA LEU A 119 -9.10 -4.62 -9.27
C LEU A 119 -9.26 -3.32 -8.51
N TYR A 120 -9.01 -2.21 -9.20
CA TYR A 120 -9.41 -0.91 -8.70
C TYR A 120 -10.95 -0.81 -8.73
N ALA A 121 -11.54 -0.59 -7.56
CA ALA A 121 -12.99 -0.53 -7.37
C ALA A 121 -13.54 0.90 -7.38
N GLY A 122 -12.69 1.91 -7.55
CA GLY A 122 -13.09 3.33 -7.53
C GLY A 122 -12.64 4.08 -6.27
N ALA A 123 -12.82 5.39 -6.32
CA ALA A 123 -12.61 6.28 -5.18
C ALA A 123 -13.89 6.34 -4.34
N HIS A 124 -13.73 6.26 -3.02
CA HIS A 124 -14.83 6.22 -2.08
C HIS A 124 -14.64 7.23 -0.96
N THR A 125 -15.72 7.82 -0.48
CA THR A 125 -15.72 8.65 0.74
C THR A 125 -16.23 7.83 1.91
N ILE A 126 -15.65 8.03 3.10
CA ILE A 126 -16.19 7.45 4.33
C ILE A 126 -17.39 8.29 4.74
N THR A 127 -18.56 7.65 4.82
CA THR A 127 -19.81 8.31 5.26
C THR A 127 -20.12 8.05 6.71
N ARG A 128 -19.68 6.90 7.24
CA ARG A 128 -19.90 6.54 8.65
C ARG A 128 -18.86 5.56 9.13
N ILE A 129 -18.43 5.72 10.39
CA ILE A 129 -17.62 4.76 11.11
C ILE A 129 -18.39 4.35 12.37
N GLN A 130 -18.61 3.05 12.53
CA GLN A 130 -19.22 2.49 13.74
C GLN A 130 -18.22 1.57 14.42
N TYR A 131 -17.64 2.01 15.54
CA TYR A 131 -16.81 1.16 16.38
C TYR A 131 -17.68 0.17 17.17
N LEU A 132 -17.32 -1.10 17.11
CA LEU A 132 -17.99 -2.16 17.84
C LEU A 132 -17.13 -2.58 19.03
N MET A 133 -17.70 -2.47 20.22
CA MET A 133 -17.07 -2.92 21.44
C MET A 133 -17.02 -4.46 21.49
N PRO A 134 -15.99 -5.03 22.14
CA PRO A 134 -15.88 -6.47 22.35
C PRO A 134 -17.16 -7.07 22.96
N ARG A 135 -17.52 -8.28 22.52
CA ARG A 135 -18.67 -9.06 23.02
C ARG A 135 -20.05 -8.40 22.95
N THR A 136 -20.21 -7.34 22.16
CA THR A 136 -21.53 -6.75 21.94
C THR A 136 -22.41 -7.65 21.05
N PRO A 137 -23.74 -7.68 21.23
CA PRO A 137 -24.63 -8.46 20.38
C PRO A 137 -24.50 -8.11 18.89
N LEU A 138 -24.26 -6.84 18.58
CA LEU A 138 -24.04 -6.37 17.22
C LEU A 138 -22.75 -6.95 16.61
N LEU A 139 -21.65 -7.00 17.40
CA LEU A 139 -20.40 -7.62 16.96
C LEU A 139 -20.58 -9.12 16.71
N ILE A 140 -21.27 -9.83 17.60
CA ILE A 140 -21.56 -11.26 17.47
C ILE A 140 -22.29 -11.51 16.14
N LYS A 141 -23.39 -10.81 15.89
CA LYS A 141 -24.19 -10.93 14.65
C LYS A 141 -23.35 -10.67 13.38
N MET A 142 -22.46 -9.67 13.42
CA MET A 142 -21.58 -9.34 12.28
C MET A 142 -20.52 -10.42 12.05
N LEU A 143 -19.93 -10.97 13.11
CA LEU A 143 -18.97 -12.06 13.02
C LEU A 143 -19.64 -13.35 12.55
N GLU A 144 -20.86 -13.64 13.01
CA GLU A 144 -21.67 -14.76 12.53
C GLU A 144 -21.87 -14.63 11.04
N SER A 145 -22.35 -13.48 10.56
CA SER A 145 -22.51 -13.25 9.11
C SER A 145 -21.21 -13.38 8.33
N LYS A 146 -20.05 -13.00 8.90
CA LYS A 146 -18.74 -13.13 8.26
C LYS A 146 -18.21 -14.56 8.22
N PHE A 147 -18.47 -15.36 9.25
CA PHE A 147 -17.96 -16.72 9.38
C PHE A 147 -18.99 -17.80 9.09
N THR A 148 -20.20 -17.42 8.67
CA THR A 148 -21.22 -18.38 8.20
C THR A 148 -20.81 -18.90 6.82
N GLY A 149 -20.35 -20.14 6.76
CA GLY A 149 -20.07 -20.84 5.52
C GLY A 149 -19.10 -22.01 5.71
N PRO A 150 -19.15 -23.03 4.83
CA PRO A 150 -18.39 -24.27 5.00
C PRO A 150 -16.86 -24.05 4.98
N LYS A 151 -16.39 -22.95 4.38
CA LYS A 151 -14.95 -22.60 4.30
C LYS A 151 -14.47 -21.75 5.48
N ASN A 152 -15.37 -21.32 6.36
CA ASN A 152 -15.09 -20.32 7.38
C ASN A 152 -15.39 -20.81 8.81
N GLU A 153 -15.54 -22.12 9.02
CA GLU A 153 -15.66 -22.68 10.37
C GLU A 153 -14.42 -22.30 11.19
N ARG A 154 -14.65 -21.78 12.40
CA ARG A 154 -13.59 -21.38 13.32
C ARG A 154 -13.68 -22.17 14.60
N SER A 155 -12.51 -22.48 15.16
CA SER A 155 -12.43 -23.01 16.51
C SER A 155 -13.01 -22.01 17.52
N GLU A 156 -13.48 -22.53 18.65
CA GLU A 156 -13.98 -21.73 19.77
C GLU A 156 -12.93 -20.71 20.25
N GLU A 157 -11.65 -21.10 20.30
CA GLU A 157 -10.54 -20.20 20.65
C GLU A 157 -10.42 -19.01 19.67
N ALA A 158 -10.55 -19.27 18.38
CA ALA A 158 -10.46 -18.24 17.34
C ALA A 158 -11.68 -17.29 17.36
N TRP A 159 -12.86 -17.82 17.73
CA TRP A 159 -14.06 -17.06 18.02
C TRP A 159 -13.86 -16.14 19.23
N ASN A 160 -13.46 -16.70 20.37
CA ASN A 160 -13.19 -15.96 21.60
C ASN A 160 -12.14 -14.86 21.38
N LYS A 161 -11.06 -15.17 20.67
CA LYS A 161 -10.03 -14.19 20.28
C LYS A 161 -10.61 -13.05 19.43
N SER A 162 -11.55 -13.33 18.56
CA SER A 162 -12.18 -12.31 17.69
C SER A 162 -13.19 -11.45 18.44
N LEU A 163 -13.95 -12.05 19.36
CA LEU A 163 -14.94 -11.37 20.21
C LEU A 163 -14.31 -10.45 21.25
N ASN A 164 -13.08 -10.75 21.69
CA ASN A 164 -12.33 -9.92 22.65
C ASN A 164 -11.59 -8.74 22.00
N MET A 165 -11.66 -8.58 20.67
CA MET A 165 -10.99 -7.50 19.96
C MET A 165 -11.97 -6.38 19.61
N LYS A 166 -11.44 -5.16 19.44
CA LYS A 166 -12.20 -4.02 18.90
C LYS A 166 -12.36 -4.19 17.40
N TRP A 167 -13.50 -3.77 16.87
CA TRP A 167 -13.80 -3.79 15.45
C TRP A 167 -14.39 -2.45 15.02
N ALA A 168 -14.42 -2.19 13.72
CA ALA A 168 -15.20 -1.11 13.14
C ALA A 168 -15.93 -1.58 11.88
N VAL A 169 -17.10 -0.97 11.65
CA VAL A 169 -17.83 -1.02 10.38
C VAL A 169 -17.68 0.34 9.74
N VAL A 170 -17.12 0.36 8.53
CA VAL A 170 -16.93 1.57 7.75
C VAL A 170 -17.90 1.53 6.58
N ASP A 171 -18.82 2.49 6.53
CA ASP A 171 -19.73 2.67 5.40
C ASP A 171 -19.06 3.61 4.38
N LEU A 172 -18.90 3.11 3.15
CA LEU A 172 -18.26 3.83 2.04
C LEU A 172 -19.30 4.25 1.01
N ASN A 173 -19.13 5.43 0.40
CA ASN A 173 -19.92 5.85 -0.75
C ASN A 173 -19.00 6.07 -1.95
N ILE A 174 -19.42 5.61 -3.13
CA ILE A 174 -18.67 5.83 -4.37
C ILE A 174 -18.73 7.33 -4.71
N VAL A 175 -17.60 7.90 -5.10
CA VAL A 175 -17.57 9.28 -5.62
C VAL A 175 -18.10 9.27 -7.06
N GLU A 176 -19.19 10.00 -7.30
CA GLU A 176 -19.80 10.12 -8.63
C GLU A 176 -18.76 10.57 -9.67
N GLY A 177 -18.77 9.93 -10.84
CA GLY A 177 -17.82 10.23 -11.93
C GLY A 177 -16.44 9.62 -11.78
N GLN A 178 -16.13 8.92 -10.67
CA GLN A 178 -14.91 8.11 -10.50
C GLN A 178 -15.19 6.60 -10.54
N GLU A 179 -16.31 6.21 -11.14
CA GLU A 179 -16.68 4.82 -11.37
C GLU A 179 -15.73 4.21 -12.42
N GLN A 180 -14.95 3.19 -12.02
CA GLN A 180 -14.21 2.21 -12.83
C GLN A 180 -13.37 2.65 -14.07
N GLY A 181 -13.31 3.94 -14.43
CA GLY A 181 -12.77 4.39 -15.73
C GLY A 181 -11.41 5.06 -15.69
N SER A 182 -11.04 5.71 -14.58
CA SER A 182 -9.71 6.32 -14.42
C SER A 182 -8.98 5.60 -13.29
N ASN A 183 -8.25 4.55 -13.63
CA ASN A 183 -7.33 3.90 -12.69
C ASN A 183 -6.35 4.97 -12.16
N PRO A 184 -6.39 5.31 -10.86
CA PRO A 184 -5.53 6.35 -10.28
C PRO A 184 -4.09 5.86 -10.12
N MET A 185 -3.83 4.56 -10.28
CA MET A 185 -2.46 4.10 -10.42
C MET A 185 -1.95 4.59 -11.76
N GLU A 186 -1.09 5.61 -11.73
CA GLU A 186 -0.23 5.90 -12.87
C GLU A 186 0.40 4.58 -13.32
N PRO A 187 0.44 4.29 -14.63
CA PRO A 187 1.17 3.14 -15.11
C PRO A 187 2.56 3.20 -14.49
N LEU A 188 2.85 2.26 -13.58
CA LEU A 188 4.15 2.20 -12.92
C LEU A 188 5.15 2.28 -14.05
N LYS A 189 5.94 3.38 -14.10
CA LYS A 189 7.03 3.48 -15.06
C LYS A 189 7.82 2.22 -14.83
N GLU A 190 7.80 1.29 -15.79
CA GLU A 190 8.43 -0.01 -15.64
C GLU A 190 9.82 0.25 -15.06
N ILE A 191 9.99 -0.08 -13.79
CA ILE A 191 11.30 -0.02 -13.17
C ILE A 191 12.00 -1.14 -13.89
N LYS A 192 12.71 -0.80 -14.98
CA LYS A 192 13.52 -1.75 -15.74
C LYS A 192 14.37 -2.43 -14.68
N LYS A 193 14.00 -3.67 -14.33
CA LYS A 193 14.73 -4.46 -13.33
C LYS A 193 16.10 -4.65 -13.94
N LYS A 194 17.03 -3.75 -13.60
CA LYS A 194 18.38 -3.76 -14.14
C LYS A 194 18.94 -5.12 -13.80
N SER A 195 19.44 -5.83 -14.80
CA SER A 195 20.08 -7.11 -14.53
C SER A 195 21.26 -6.87 -13.58
N VAL A 196 21.65 -7.90 -12.82
CA VAL A 196 22.83 -7.80 -11.94
C VAL A 196 24.06 -7.30 -12.71
N SER A 197 24.20 -7.73 -13.98
CA SER A 197 25.25 -7.25 -14.88
C SER A 197 25.15 -5.76 -15.18
N GLN A 198 23.95 -5.22 -15.46
CA GLN A 198 23.76 -3.78 -15.66
C GLN A 198 24.04 -2.98 -14.38
N LEU A 199 23.65 -3.50 -13.23
CA LEU A 199 23.89 -2.85 -11.93
C LEU A 199 25.40 -2.79 -11.61
N LEU A 200 26.13 -3.88 -11.89
CA LEU A 200 27.58 -3.94 -11.76
C LEU A 200 28.28 -2.98 -12.71
N GLU A 201 27.80 -2.86 -13.94
CA GLU A 201 28.38 -1.94 -14.93
C GLU A 201 28.16 -0.48 -14.51
N GLU A 202 26.98 -0.14 -14.02
CA GLU A 202 26.68 1.18 -13.47
C GLU A 202 27.57 1.52 -12.26
N MET A 203 27.85 0.55 -11.38
CA MET A 203 28.81 0.75 -10.29
C MET A 203 30.25 0.96 -10.77
N ARG A 204 30.66 0.31 -11.86
CA ARG A 204 31.99 0.54 -12.47
C ARG A 204 32.11 1.95 -13.06
N LEU A 205 31.07 2.40 -13.76
CA LEU A 205 31.01 3.73 -14.38
C LEU A 205 30.95 4.88 -13.36
N ARG A 206 30.32 4.68 -12.20
CA ARG A 206 30.33 5.67 -11.11
C ARG A 206 31.72 5.84 -10.48
N LYS A 207 32.56 4.80 -10.53
CA LYS A 207 33.91 4.84 -9.94
C LYS A 207 34.93 5.57 -10.81
N SER A 208 34.66 5.69 -12.12
CA SER A 208 35.53 6.38 -13.08
C SER A 208 35.20 7.86 -13.28
N SER A 209 34.06 8.35 -12.77
CA SER A 209 33.64 9.77 -12.86
C SER A 209 33.89 10.59 -11.59
N GLY A 210 34.39 9.98 -10.50
CA GLY A 210 34.76 10.66 -9.26
C GLY A 210 36.14 11.33 -9.28
N GLY A 211 36.53 11.91 -10.42
CA GLY A 211 37.80 12.61 -10.59
C GLY A 211 37.65 14.12 -10.39
N MET A 212 38.12 14.60 -9.24
CA MET A 212 38.59 15.97 -8.97
C MET A 212 37.61 17.13 -9.22
N GLU A 213 36.94 17.59 -8.17
CA GLU A 213 36.81 19.03 -7.95
C GLU A 213 37.15 19.35 -6.49
N ASN A 214 38.02 20.33 -6.35
CA ASN A 214 38.93 20.53 -5.23
C ASN A 214 38.30 21.23 -4.02
N ASP A 215 38.87 20.91 -2.86
CA ASP A 215 39.26 21.83 -1.79
C ASP A 215 38.72 23.27 -1.85
N LYS A 216 37.86 23.58 -0.87
CA LYS A 216 38.03 24.78 -0.05
C LYS A 216 37.53 24.49 1.36
N ILE A 217 38.41 23.87 2.13
CA ILE A 217 38.36 23.83 3.59
C ILE A 217 38.62 25.26 4.07
N GLY A 218 37.54 26.02 4.26
CA GLY A 218 37.55 27.24 5.04
C GLY A 218 37.53 26.88 6.52
N ARG A 219 38.70 26.90 7.17
CA ARG A 219 38.81 27.04 8.62
C ARG A 219 38.15 28.37 9.01
N GLY A 220 37.12 28.29 9.84
CA GLY A 220 36.47 29.45 10.47
C GLY A 220 36.24 29.14 11.93
N ASP A 221 37.29 29.41 12.71
CA ASP A 221 37.32 29.95 14.07
C ASP A 221 36.15 29.67 15.01
N ASP A 222 36.43 28.81 15.99
CA ASP A 222 36.30 29.04 17.43
C ASP A 222 35.49 30.27 17.86
N LYS A 223 34.31 30.02 18.44
CA LYS A 223 33.77 30.86 19.52
C LYS A 223 33.05 30.00 20.54
N GLU A 224 33.79 29.64 21.59
CA GLU A 224 33.25 29.31 22.90
C GLU A 224 32.49 30.54 23.42
N GLU A 225 31.17 30.43 23.61
CA GLU A 225 30.46 31.21 24.61
C GLU A 225 29.81 30.24 25.59
N ALA A 226 30.45 30.12 26.75
CA ALA A 226 29.83 29.63 27.97
C ALA A 226 28.76 30.62 28.42
N LEU A 227 27.53 30.14 28.62
CA LEU A 227 26.57 30.82 29.48
C LEU A 227 25.99 29.80 30.45
N ASP A 228 26.56 29.84 31.64
CA ASP A 228 25.95 29.42 32.89
C ASP A 228 24.59 30.12 33.05
N GLY A 229 23.59 29.36 33.45
CA GLY A 229 22.24 29.85 33.68
C GLY A 229 21.54 29.01 34.73
N ASP A 230 22.07 29.04 35.96
CA ASP A 230 21.33 28.68 37.17
C ASP A 230 20.04 29.50 37.26
N GLY A 231 18.92 28.80 37.46
CA GLY A 231 17.60 29.41 37.59
C GLY A 231 16.71 28.59 38.51
N ASP A 232 16.96 28.74 39.82
CA ASP A 232 16.02 28.40 40.89
C ASP A 232 14.62 28.97 40.61
N ARG A 233 13.58 28.11 40.66
CA ARG A 233 12.33 28.30 41.43
C ARG A 233 11.35 27.15 41.28
#